data_AF-A0A662SGQ9-F1
#
_entry.id   AF-A0A662SGQ9-F1
#
_cell.length_a   1.000
_cell.length_b   1.000
_cell.length_c   1.000
_cell.angle_alpha   90.00
_cell.angle_beta   90.00
_cell.angle_gamma   90.00
#
_symmetry.space_group_name_H-M   'P 1'
#
loop_
_entity.id
_entity.type
_entity.pdbx_description
1 polymer ?
#
loop_
_entity_poly.entity_id
_entity_poly.type
_entity_poly.pdbx_seq_one_letter_code
_entity_poly.pdbx_strand_id
1 'polypeptide(L)'
;MAKKRRNRGRKLSGAGHQRTVQCYQCNKVIPADKAVKVTRRYSVLDSSLARELRKQGTFISTRRETKYYCVSCAVYLGIVKVRSREERKIRVPLQVGVRKVKQGPPPRIKI
;
A
#
# COMPACT_ATOMS: atom_id res chain seq x y z
N MET A 1 8.87 10.77 29.16
CA MET A 1 7.92 10.95 28.03
C MET A 1 7.73 9.63 27.29
N ALA A 2 6.49 9.17 27.10
CA ALA A 2 6.23 7.87 26.49
C ALA A 2 6.52 7.87 24.98
N LYS A 3 7.38 6.96 24.51
CA LYS A 3 7.76 6.83 23.09
C LYS A 3 7.24 5.53 22.49
N LYS A 4 6.13 5.61 21.75
CA LYS A 4 5.50 4.44 21.10
C LYS A 4 6.35 3.82 19.96
N ARG A 5 7.14 4.63 19.23
CA ARG A 5 7.98 4.18 18.09
C ARG A 5 9.37 4.80 18.16
N ARG A 6 10.43 4.01 17.93
CA ARG A 6 11.84 4.49 17.92
C ARG A 6 12.04 5.66 16.93
N ASN A 7 11.40 5.60 15.77
CA ASN A 7 11.47 6.62 14.72
C ASN A 7 10.42 7.75 14.82
N ARG A 8 9.62 7.81 15.91
CA ARG A 8 8.52 8.77 16.09
C ARG A 8 7.48 8.78 14.95
N GLY A 9 7.45 7.73 14.11
CA GLY A 9 6.57 7.64 12.94
C GLY A 9 7.08 8.36 11.68
N ARG A 10 8.34 8.77 11.64
CA ARG A 10 9.00 9.42 10.50
C ARG A 10 10.06 8.51 9.89
N LYS A 11 10.29 8.63 8.57
CA LYS A 11 11.37 7.95 7.84
C LYS A 11 12.58 8.86 7.62
N LEU A 12 12.87 9.72 8.59
CA LEU A 12 13.96 10.68 8.54
C LEU A 12 15.12 10.21 9.41
N SER A 13 16.33 10.19 8.85
CA SER A 13 17.58 9.88 9.57
C SER A 13 18.63 10.93 9.19
N GLY A 14 19.31 11.51 10.18
CA GLY A 14 20.45 12.41 9.97
C GLY A 14 20.14 13.81 9.43
N ALA A 15 18.88 14.11 9.08
CA ALA A 15 18.47 15.42 8.57
C ALA A 15 17.40 16.07 9.46
N GLY A 16 17.41 17.41 9.52
CA GLY A 16 16.45 18.18 10.31
C GLY A 16 15.10 18.40 9.61
N HIS A 17 15.12 18.63 8.30
CA HIS A 17 13.93 18.94 7.50
C HIS A 17 13.80 18.05 6.26
N GLN A 18 12.57 17.86 5.79
CA GLN A 18 12.23 17.15 4.57
C GLN A 18 11.15 17.91 3.83
N ARG A 19 11.18 17.85 2.50
CA ARG A 19 10.17 18.46 1.64
C ARG A 19 8.75 18.07 2.06
N THR A 20 7.82 18.99 1.89
CA THR A 20 6.40 18.74 2.10
C THR A 20 5.72 18.23 0.84
N VAL A 21 4.67 17.42 1.03
CA VAL A 21 3.79 16.89 -0.02
C VAL A 21 2.34 17.12 0.38
N GLN A 22 1.46 17.25 -0.60
CA GLN A 22 0.02 17.36 -0.36
C GLN A 22 -0.64 15.97 -0.32
N CYS A 23 -1.59 15.78 0.59
CA CYS A 23 -2.40 14.57 0.64
C CYS A 23 -3.39 14.53 -0.52
N TYR A 24 -3.48 13.42 -1.25
CA TYR A 24 -4.39 13.26 -2.38
C TYR A 24 -5.88 13.44 -2.02
N GLN A 25 -6.31 13.01 -0.83
CA GLN A 25 -7.73 13.08 -0.44
C GLN A 25 -8.15 14.38 0.26
N CYS A 26 -7.37 14.83 1.24
CA CYS A 26 -7.72 16.00 2.08
C CYS A 26 -6.87 17.24 1.80
N ASN A 27 -5.97 17.19 0.82
CA ASN A 27 -5.06 18.27 0.41
C ASN A 27 -4.18 18.89 1.52
N LYS A 28 -4.18 18.30 2.73
CA LYS A 28 -3.31 18.73 3.83
C LYS A 28 -1.84 18.62 3.45
N VAL A 29 -1.05 19.62 3.83
CA VAL A 29 0.40 19.65 3.68
C VAL A 29 1.05 18.78 4.76
N ILE A 30 1.86 17.82 4.35
CA ILE A 30 2.46 16.79 5.22
C ILE A 30 3.93 16.67 4.83
N PRO A 31 4.85 16.47 5.78
CA PRO A 31 6.25 16.23 5.43
C PRO A 31 6.40 14.84 4.79
N ALA A 32 7.20 14.74 3.74
CA ALA A 32 7.28 13.55 2.87
C ALA A 32 7.74 12.28 3.62
N ASP A 33 8.52 12.44 4.68
CA ASP A 33 8.98 11.37 5.58
C ASP A 33 7.87 10.75 6.42
N LYS A 34 6.76 11.47 6.64
CA LYS A 34 5.58 11.02 7.40
C LYS A 34 4.45 10.55 6.49
N ALA A 35 4.45 10.96 5.22
CA ALA A 35 3.41 10.60 4.26
C ALA A 35 3.39 9.10 3.95
N VAL A 36 2.19 8.55 3.80
CA VAL A 36 2.00 7.17 3.33
C VAL A 36 2.02 7.19 1.81
N LYS A 37 3.14 6.75 1.23
CA LYS A 37 3.32 6.64 -0.23
C LYS A 37 2.75 5.31 -0.72
N VAL A 38 1.77 5.38 -1.62
CA VAL A 38 1.21 4.22 -2.32
C VAL A 38 1.52 4.35 -3.80
N THR A 39 2.24 3.38 -4.35
CA THR A 39 2.57 3.34 -5.78
C THR A 39 1.80 2.21 -6.42
N ARG A 40 0.97 2.51 -7.42
CA ARG A 40 0.20 1.52 -8.18
C ARG A 40 0.49 1.67 -9.66
N ARG A 41 0.41 0.56 -10.40
CA ARG A 41 0.36 0.59 -11.87
C ARG A 41 -1.11 0.75 -12.25
N TYR A 42 -1.40 1.78 -13.03
CA TYR A 42 -2.71 2.07 -13.55
C TYR A 42 -2.74 1.77 -15.05
N SER A 43 -3.76 1.04 -15.48
CA SER A 43 -4.15 0.89 -16.87
C SER A 43 -5.45 1.65 -17.09
N VAL A 44 -5.63 2.21 -18.28
CA VAL A 44 -6.89 2.89 -18.67
C VAL A 44 -8.05 1.90 -18.67
N LEU A 45 -7.76 0.65 -19.01
CA LEU A 45 -8.74 -0.42 -19.15
C LEU A 45 -8.84 -1.24 -17.87
N ASP A 46 -10.02 -1.82 -17.64
CA ASP A 46 -10.22 -2.81 -16.60
C ASP A 46 -9.30 -4.02 -16.79
N SER A 47 -8.97 -4.69 -15.69
CA SER A 47 -8.08 -5.85 -15.67
C SER A 47 -8.52 -7.00 -16.57
N SER A 48 -9.84 -7.27 -16.71
CA SER A 48 -10.36 -8.36 -17.54
C SER A 48 -10.18 -8.05 -19.03
N LEU A 49 -10.68 -6.87 -19.45
CA LEU A 49 -10.57 -6.40 -20.83
C LEU A 49 -9.11 -6.24 -21.25
N ALA A 50 -8.27 -5.71 -20.35
CA ALA A 50 -6.84 -5.58 -20.60
C ALA A 50 -6.11 -6.93 -20.74
N ARG A 51 -6.72 -8.04 -20.30
CA ARG A 51 -6.18 -9.39 -20.51
C ARG A 51 -6.61 -9.96 -21.85
N GLU A 52 -7.86 -9.76 -22.25
CA GLU A 52 -8.39 -10.19 -23.55
C GLU A 52 -7.70 -9.48 -24.70
N LEU A 53 -7.63 -8.15 -24.63
CA LEU A 53 -6.99 -7.32 -25.65
C LEU A 53 -5.49 -7.63 -25.78
N ARG A 54 -4.81 -7.96 -24.68
CA ARG A 54 -3.41 -8.41 -24.73
C ARG A 54 -3.25 -9.79 -25.38
N LYS A 55 -4.22 -10.70 -25.19
CA LYS A 55 -4.22 -11.99 -25.91
C LYS A 55 -4.43 -11.81 -27.41
N GLN A 56 -5.21 -10.81 -27.80
CA GLN A 56 -5.41 -10.41 -29.20
C GLN A 56 -4.20 -9.65 -29.79
N GLY A 57 -3.14 -9.40 -29.01
CA GLY A 57 -1.89 -8.80 -29.48
C GLY A 57 -1.80 -7.28 -29.32
N THR A 58 -2.80 -6.62 -28.72
CA THR A 58 -2.74 -5.17 -28.50
C THR A 58 -1.77 -4.81 -27.37
N PHE A 59 -0.97 -3.77 -27.59
CA PHE A 59 -0.07 -3.23 -26.58
C PHE A 59 -0.78 -2.21 -25.70
N ILE A 60 -0.92 -2.52 -24.41
CA ILE A 60 -1.56 -1.63 -23.42
C ILE A 60 -0.50 -1.03 -22.52
N SER A 61 -0.27 0.27 -22.66
CA SER A 61 0.63 1.02 -21.78
C SER A 61 0.09 1.06 -20.35
N THR A 62 0.96 0.84 -19.36
CA THR A 62 0.62 0.99 -17.94
C THR A 62 1.45 2.11 -17.33
N ARG A 63 0.80 3.08 -16.68
CA ARG A 63 1.47 4.19 -16.00
C ARG A 63 1.69 3.86 -14.52
N ARG A 64 2.81 4.30 -13.96
CA ARG A 64 3.04 4.26 -12.51
C ARG A 64 2.51 5.54 -11.88
N GLU A 65 1.52 5.41 -11.00
CA GLU A 65 1.00 6.51 -10.21
C GLU A 65 1.47 6.39 -8.77
N THR A 66 2.05 7.47 -8.23
CA THR A 66 2.44 7.57 -6.82
C THR A 66 1.51 8.55 -6.11
N LYS A 67 0.66 8.05 -5.21
CA LYS A 67 -0.24 8.85 -4.38
C LYS A 67 0.33 8.99 -2.97
N TYR A 68 0.27 10.19 -2.40
CA TYR A 68 0.67 10.49 -1.03
C TYR A 68 -0.57 10.70 -0.16
N TYR A 69 -0.62 10.02 0.98
CA TYR A 69 -1.73 10.13 1.92
C TYR A 69 -1.25 10.59 3.30
N CYS A 70 -2.12 11.33 3.99
CA CYS A 70 -1.97 11.59 5.42
C CYS A 70 -2.28 10.34 6.24
N VAL A 71 -1.81 10.28 7.48
CA VAL A 71 -2.02 9.10 8.35
C VAL A 71 -3.52 8.86 8.58
N SER A 72 -4.31 9.92 8.75
CA SER A 72 -5.76 9.80 8.98
C SER A 72 -6.49 9.23 7.76
N CYS A 73 -6.25 9.77 6.56
CA CYS A 73 -6.84 9.25 5.32
C CYS A 73 -6.37 7.82 5.02
N ALA A 74 -5.11 7.49 5.33
CA ALA A 74 -4.59 6.15 5.14
C ALA A 74 -5.26 5.11 6.06
N VAL A 75 -5.66 5.51 7.27
CA VAL A 75 -6.43 4.66 8.19
C VAL A 75 -7.88 4.54 7.74
N TYR A 76 -8.51 5.65 7.36
CA TYR A 76 -9.90 5.66 6.87
C TYR A 76 -10.09 4.79 5.62
N LEU A 77 -9.17 4.87 4.66
CA LEU A 77 -9.19 4.06 3.43
C LEU A 77 -8.70 2.61 3.66
N GLY A 78 -8.33 2.22 4.88
CA GLY A 78 -7.83 0.88 5.19
C GLY A 78 -6.46 0.53 4.60
N ILE A 79 -5.72 1.52 4.08
CA ILE A 79 -4.36 1.33 3.54
C ILE A 79 -3.39 0.94 4.66
N VAL A 80 -3.54 1.55 5.84
CA VAL A 80 -2.74 1.25 7.03
C VAL A 80 -3.67 0.82 8.16
N LYS A 81 -3.36 -0.31 8.79
CA LYS A 81 -4.10 -0.85 9.94
C LYS A 81 -3.36 -0.62 11.25
N VAL A 82 -4.12 -0.50 12.34
CA VAL A 82 -3.57 -0.52 13.70
C VAL A 82 -3.03 -1.93 13.98
N ARG A 83 -1.82 -2.01 14.53
CA ARG A 83 -1.11 -3.27 14.80
C ARG A 83 -0.72 -3.38 16.27
N SER A 84 -0.48 -4.61 16.74
CA SER A 84 0.03 -4.90 18.09
C SER A 84 1.46 -4.33 18.30
N ARG A 85 1.98 -4.37 19.54
CA ARG A 85 3.31 -3.79 19.85
C ARG A 85 4.43 -4.46 19.07
N GLU A 86 4.35 -5.77 18.91
CA GLU A 86 5.36 -6.60 18.27
C GLU A 86 5.29 -6.50 16.74
N GLU A 87 4.09 -6.61 16.18
CA GLU A 87 3.84 -6.48 14.74
C GLU A 87 4.28 -5.11 14.18
N ARG A 88 4.27 -4.04 14.99
CA ARG A 88 4.76 -2.72 14.58
C ARG A 88 6.24 -2.72 14.21
N LYS A 89 7.05 -3.61 14.79
CA LYS A 89 8.48 -3.76 14.49
C LYS A 89 8.69 -4.40 13.12
N ILE A 90 7.76 -5.26 12.70
CA ILE A 90 7.76 -5.91 11.40
C ILE A 90 7.49 -4.87 10.30
N ARG A 91 8.45 -4.72 9.38
CA ARG A 91 8.42 -3.72 8.30
C ARG A 91 7.84 -4.23 6.99
N VAL A 92 7.59 -5.54 6.86
CA VAL A 92 6.96 -6.09 5.65
C VAL A 92 5.51 -5.61 5.54
N PRO A 93 5.04 -5.22 4.34
CA PRO A 93 3.63 -4.87 4.14
C PRO A 93 2.76 -6.12 4.30
N LEU A 94 1.67 -6.01 5.06
CA LEU A 94 0.69 -7.10 5.23
C LEU A 94 0.08 -7.58 3.89
N GLN A 95 0.10 -6.72 2.87
CA GLN A 95 -0.43 -7.03 1.54
C GLN A 95 0.34 -8.11 0.78
N VAL A 96 1.61 -8.39 1.14
CA VAL A 96 2.43 -9.39 0.43
C VAL A 96 2.03 -10.84 0.82
N GLY A 97 1.17 -11.00 1.85
CA GLY A 97 0.75 -12.30 2.38
C GLY A 97 -0.58 -12.86 1.86
N VAL A 98 -1.28 -12.20 0.93
CA VAL A 98 -2.52 -12.75 0.33
C VAL A 98 -2.32 -13.03 -1.15
N ARG A 99 -1.28 -13.77 -1.51
CA ARG A 99 -1.47 -14.72 -2.61
C ARG A 99 -2.43 -15.75 -2.05
N LYS A 100 -3.70 -15.71 -2.45
CA LYS A 100 -4.71 -16.72 -2.14
C LYS A 100 -4.03 -18.09 -2.21
N VAL A 101 -3.84 -18.76 -1.07
CA VAL A 101 -3.59 -20.21 -1.09
C VAL A 101 -4.81 -20.76 -1.83
N LYS A 102 -4.61 -21.33 -3.01
CA LYS A 102 -5.67 -22.10 -3.67
C LYS A 102 -6.01 -23.21 -2.67
N GLN A 103 -7.11 -23.06 -1.94
CA GLN A 103 -7.67 -24.18 -1.19
C GLN A 103 -8.02 -25.22 -2.26
N GLY A 104 -7.22 -26.28 -2.34
CA GLY A 104 -7.57 -27.45 -3.14
C GLY A 104 -8.90 -28.02 -2.66
N PRO A 105 -9.67 -28.69 -3.51
CA PRO A 105 -10.93 -29.28 -3.10
C PRO A 105 -10.69 -30.29 -1.95
N PRO A 106 -11.58 -30.35 -0.94
CA PRO A 106 -11.42 -31.27 0.18
C PRO A 106 -11.38 -32.72 -0.31
N PRO A 107 -10.58 -33.60 0.35
CA PRO A 107 -10.55 -35.01 -0.03
C PRO A 107 -11.93 -35.63 0.19
N ARG A 108 -12.46 -36.28 -0.85
CA ARG A 108 -13.66 -37.11 -0.73
C ARG A 108 -13.32 -38.30 0.16
N ILE A 109 -13.89 -38.33 1.37
CA ILE A 109 -13.89 -39.52 2.21
C ILE A 109 -14.64 -40.60 1.41
N LYS A 110 -13.93 -41.65 1.01
CA LYS A 110 -14.54 -42.88 0.49
C LYS A 110 -14.99 -43.69 1.70
N ILE A 111 -16.28 -44.02 1.73
CA ILE A 111 -16.86 -45.06 2.58
C ILE A 111 -16.17 -46.39 2.25
#